data_AF-A0A939IWR6-F1
#
_entry.id   AF-A0A939IWR6-F1
#
_cell.length_a   1.000
_cell.length_b   1.000
_cell.length_c   1.000
_cell.angle_alpha   90.00
_cell.angle_beta   90.00
_cell.angle_gamma   90.00
#
_symmetry.space_group_name_H-M   'P 1'
#
loop_
_entity.id
_entity.type
_entity.pdbx_description
1 polymer ?
#
loop_
_entity_poly.entity_id
_entity_poly.type
_entity_poly.pdbx_seq_one_letter_code
_entity_poly.pdbx_strand_id
1 'polypeptide(L)'
;MNDPLFDDEQPAGAPRWPLAVAALCCIALIGWLKVTGVMLAGVILMLIYFLLHQKGNPSEAEALRTSIKLSAEDIRDVLDEYRDFLTGSEPDQQADRMLHRPALADKDCGNSDIEAFFFASQTAHRFLARLDARLAADLSVAQLDSLLSVTDRRALEIKEAWITARRTALRLGTDYDRRGIADGGS
;
A
#
# COMPACT_ATOMS: atom_id res chain seq x y z
N MET A 1 11.89 22.67 7.19
CA MET A 1 12.09 22.16 5.81
C MET A 1 10.69 21.83 5.31
N ASN A 2 10.11 22.75 4.53
CA ASN A 2 8.74 22.62 4.05
C ASN A 2 8.75 21.69 2.83
N ASP A 3 7.97 20.62 2.91
CA ASP A 3 7.76 19.67 1.83
C ASP A 3 6.61 20.19 0.94
N PRO A 4 6.85 20.57 -0.32
CA PRO A 4 5.83 21.12 -1.21
C PRO A 4 4.89 20.03 -1.77
N LEU A 5 4.94 18.80 -1.26
CA LEU A 5 4.07 17.70 -1.74
C LEU A 5 2.64 17.77 -1.18
N PHE A 6 2.38 18.65 -0.22
CA PHE A 6 1.08 18.80 0.46
C PHE A 6 0.63 20.25 0.58
N ASP A 7 0.96 21.09 -0.41
CA ASP A 7 0.32 22.41 -0.50
C ASP A 7 -1.18 22.26 -0.80
N ASP A 8 -1.95 23.01 -0.02
CA ASP A 8 -3.39 23.17 -0.06
C ASP A 8 -3.92 23.43 -1.48
N GLU A 9 -4.47 22.40 -2.12
CA GLU A 9 -5.70 22.53 -2.90
C GLU A 9 -6.63 21.36 -2.54
N GLN A 10 -7.17 21.43 -1.33
CA GLN A 10 -8.44 20.78 -1.02
C GLN A 10 -9.55 21.67 -1.59
N PRO A 11 -10.18 21.37 -2.74
CA PRO A 11 -11.46 21.97 -3.05
C PRO A 11 -12.44 21.44 -2.01
N ALA A 12 -12.72 22.29 -1.02
CA ALA A 12 -13.79 22.13 -0.08
C ALA A 12 -15.09 21.85 -0.85
N GLY A 13 -15.67 20.69 -0.59
CA GLY A 13 -16.91 20.22 -1.19
C GLY A 13 -16.66 19.28 -2.36
N ALA A 14 -17.05 18.02 -2.19
CA ALA A 14 -17.25 17.11 -3.32
C ALA A 14 -17.94 17.92 -4.44
N PRO A 15 -17.36 17.98 -5.66
CA PRO A 15 -17.87 18.86 -6.70
C PRO A 15 -19.34 18.49 -6.87
N ARG A 16 -20.23 19.42 -6.52
CA ARG A 16 -21.69 19.26 -6.68
C ARG A 16 -22.08 19.41 -8.15
N TRP A 17 -21.13 19.79 -8.98
CA TRP A 17 -21.21 19.92 -10.42
C TRP A 17 -21.81 18.67 -11.14
N PRO A 18 -21.41 17.41 -10.86
CA PRO A 18 -21.97 16.25 -11.53
C PRO A 18 -23.41 15.98 -11.08
N LEU A 19 -23.73 16.25 -9.80
CA LEU A 19 -25.12 16.20 -9.29
C LEU A 19 -25.98 17.31 -9.89
N ALA A 20 -25.43 18.51 -10.05
CA ALA A 20 -26.11 19.64 -10.68
C ALA A 20 -26.34 19.39 -12.18
N VAL A 21 -25.34 18.83 -12.87
CA VAL A 21 -25.44 18.42 -14.29
C VAL A 21 -26.45 17.29 -14.46
N ALA A 22 -26.44 16.28 -13.57
CA ALA A 22 -27.44 15.21 -13.59
C ALA A 22 -28.85 15.72 -13.32
N ALA A 23 -29.02 16.62 -12.34
CA ALA A 23 -30.31 17.25 -12.04
C ALA A 23 -30.80 18.13 -13.20
N LEU A 24 -29.91 18.92 -13.81
CA LEU A 24 -30.22 19.76 -14.97
C LEU A 24 -30.61 18.92 -16.20
N CYS A 25 -29.89 17.82 -16.47
CA CYS A 25 -30.23 16.85 -17.50
C CYS A 25 -31.59 16.20 -17.25
N CYS A 26 -31.90 15.82 -16.01
CA CYS A 26 -33.20 15.27 -15.64
C CYS A 26 -34.32 16.29 -15.86
N ILE A 27 -34.15 17.54 -15.43
CA ILE A 27 -35.15 18.62 -15.61
C ILE A 27 -35.37 18.92 -17.10
N ALA A 28 -34.29 18.98 -17.90
CA ALA A 28 -34.36 19.18 -19.34
C ALA A 28 -35.06 18.02 -20.07
N LEU A 29 -34.78 16.77 -19.69
CA LEU A 29 -35.41 15.56 -20.25
C LEU A 29 -36.91 15.45 -19.91
N ILE A 30 -37.30 15.86 -18.69
CA ILE A 30 -38.70 15.90 -18.24
C ILE A 30 -39.48 17.00 -18.98
N GLY A 31 -38.86 18.16 -19.16
CA GLY A 31 -39.48 19.32 -19.82
C GLY A 31 -39.71 19.12 -21.33
N TRP A 32 -38.77 18.46 -22.02
CA TRP A 32 -38.80 18.41 -23.49
C TRP A 32 -39.44 17.16 -24.10
N LEU A 33 -39.44 16.01 -23.42
CA LEU A 33 -39.81 14.71 -24.04
C LEU A 33 -40.93 13.93 -23.33
N LYS A 34 -41.53 14.53 -22.29
CA LYS A 34 -42.69 14.12 -21.45
C LYS A 34 -42.69 12.70 -20.85
N VAL A 35 -42.41 11.63 -21.60
CA VAL A 35 -42.49 10.22 -21.14
C VAL A 35 -41.15 9.48 -21.30
N THR A 36 -40.44 9.69 -22.41
CA THR A 36 -39.18 8.96 -22.69
C THR A 36 -38.03 9.39 -21.78
N GLY A 37 -38.00 10.66 -21.38
CA GLY A 37 -36.97 11.20 -20.47
C GLY A 37 -37.08 10.66 -19.04
N VAL A 38 -38.31 10.43 -18.55
CA VAL A 38 -38.56 9.83 -17.22
C VAL A 38 -38.12 8.37 -17.21
N MET A 39 -38.38 7.62 -18.29
CA MET A 39 -37.87 6.27 -18.46
C MET A 39 -36.34 6.23 -18.41
N LEU A 40 -35.65 7.14 -19.11
CA LEU A 40 -34.18 7.18 -19.11
C LEU A 40 -33.62 7.53 -17.73
N ALA A 41 -34.17 8.54 -17.05
CA ALA A 41 -33.75 8.91 -15.69
C ALA A 41 -33.99 7.77 -14.68
N GLY A 42 -35.10 7.05 -14.83
CA GLY A 42 -35.40 5.86 -14.03
C GLY A 42 -34.39 4.72 -14.26
N VAL A 43 -34.02 4.46 -15.52
CA VAL A 43 -32.98 3.46 -15.85
C VAL A 43 -31.62 3.86 -15.29
N ILE A 44 -31.24 5.13 -15.37
CA ILE A 44 -29.97 5.63 -14.79
C ILE A 44 -29.97 5.48 -13.27
N LEU A 45 -31.05 5.88 -12.59
CA LEU A 45 -31.18 5.71 -11.14
C LEU A 45 -31.19 4.24 -10.73
N MET A 46 -31.87 3.38 -11.50
CA MET A 46 -31.91 1.94 -11.27
C MET A 46 -30.54 1.30 -11.46
N LEU A 47 -29.77 1.72 -12.47
CA LEU A 47 -28.39 1.27 -12.69
C LEU A 47 -27.47 1.73 -11.57
N ILE A 48 -27.56 3.00 -11.14
CA ILE A 48 -26.79 3.52 -9.99
C ILE A 48 -27.16 2.76 -8.72
N TYR A 49 -28.46 2.55 -8.47
CA TYR A 49 -28.93 1.78 -7.32
C TYR A 49 -28.42 0.34 -7.38
N PHE A 50 -28.52 -0.32 -8.54
CA PHE A 50 -28.05 -1.68 -8.72
C PHE A 50 -26.54 -1.79 -8.57
N LEU A 51 -25.74 -0.86 -9.11
CA LEU A 51 -24.29 -0.81 -8.91
C LEU A 51 -23.91 -0.59 -7.43
N LEU A 52 -24.69 0.22 -6.70
CA LEU A 52 -24.48 0.44 -5.27
C LEU A 52 -24.97 -0.73 -4.40
N HIS A 53 -25.98 -1.47 -4.84
CA HIS A 53 -26.61 -2.60 -4.12
C HIS A 53 -26.20 -3.98 -4.63
N GLN A 54 -25.29 -4.06 -5.61
CA GLN A 54 -24.60 -5.29 -5.97
C GLN A 54 -23.61 -5.62 -4.85
N LYS A 55 -24.15 -5.98 -3.68
CA LYS A 55 -23.45 -6.71 -2.64
C LYS A 55 -22.98 -7.99 -3.32
N GLY A 56 -21.71 -8.00 -3.72
CA GLY A 56 -21.11 -9.11 -4.42
C GLY A 56 -21.28 -10.40 -3.63
N ASN A 57 -21.22 -11.53 -4.33
CA ASN A 57 -21.47 -12.84 -3.75
C ASN A 57 -20.62 -13.01 -2.47
N PRO A 58 -21.22 -13.35 -1.32
CA PRO A 58 -20.49 -13.41 -0.05
C PRO A 58 -19.28 -14.37 -0.12
N SER A 59 -19.35 -15.41 -0.96
CA SER A 59 -18.24 -16.32 -1.23
C SER A 59 -17.04 -15.67 -1.91
N GLU A 60 -17.27 -14.71 -2.82
CA GLU A 60 -16.21 -13.99 -3.53
C GLU A 60 -15.51 -12.99 -2.59
N ALA A 61 -16.29 -12.28 -1.77
CA ALA A 61 -15.74 -11.40 -0.75
C ALA A 61 -14.88 -12.15 0.28
N GLU A 62 -15.29 -13.34 0.71
CA GLU A 62 -14.49 -14.21 1.59
C GLU A 62 -13.21 -14.72 0.92
N ALA A 63 -13.28 -15.10 -0.36
CA ALA A 63 -12.10 -15.50 -1.13
C ALA A 63 -11.08 -14.36 -1.21
N LEU A 64 -11.51 -13.15 -1.57
CA LEU A 64 -10.63 -11.97 -1.62
C LEU A 64 -10.02 -11.65 -0.25
N ARG A 65 -10.80 -11.73 0.84
CA ARG A 65 -10.27 -11.53 2.19
C ARG A 65 -9.18 -12.54 2.54
N THR A 66 -9.32 -13.78 2.09
CA THR A 66 -8.32 -14.83 2.27
C THR A 66 -7.07 -14.53 1.45
N SER A 67 -7.21 -14.12 0.19
CA SER A 67 -6.08 -13.70 -0.65
C SER A 67 -5.33 -12.51 -0.05
N ILE A 68 -6.03 -11.49 0.44
CA ILE A 68 -5.41 -10.33 1.10
C ILE A 68 -4.61 -10.77 2.33
N LYS A 69 -5.16 -11.70 3.13
CA LYS A 69 -4.44 -12.22 4.30
C LYS A 69 -3.17 -12.97 3.91
N LEU A 70 -3.22 -13.75 2.83
CA LEU A 70 -2.05 -14.47 2.32
C LEU A 70 -0.97 -13.50 1.84
N SER A 71 -1.31 -12.51 1.03
CA SER A 71 -0.34 -11.49 0.57
C SER A 71 0.18 -10.62 1.72
N ALA A 72 -0.63 -10.39 2.76
CA ALA A 72 -0.17 -9.73 3.97
C ALA A 72 0.79 -10.59 4.78
N GLU A 73 0.66 -11.92 4.70
CA GLU A 73 1.62 -12.84 5.32
C GLU A 73 2.98 -12.76 4.64
N ASP A 74 3.04 -12.65 3.31
CA ASP A 74 4.31 -12.42 2.60
C ASP A 74 5.05 -11.17 3.09
N ILE A 75 4.31 -10.11 3.48
CA ILE A 75 4.88 -8.91 4.12
C ILE A 75 5.42 -9.25 5.51
N ARG A 76 4.65 -9.98 6.32
CA ARG A 76 5.05 -10.37 7.68
C ARG A 76 6.30 -11.24 7.66
N ASP A 77 6.38 -12.20 6.74
CA ASP A 77 7.52 -13.10 6.60
C ASP A 77 8.83 -12.34 6.38
N VAL A 78 8.83 -11.31 5.52
CA VAL A 78 10.02 -10.47 5.29
C VAL A 78 10.38 -9.66 6.53
N LEU A 79 9.40 -9.11 7.23
CA LEU A 79 9.63 -8.35 8.46
C LEU A 79 10.15 -9.24 9.60
N ASP A 80 9.63 -10.45 9.70
CA ASP A 80 10.05 -11.45 10.67
C ASP A 80 11.44 -11.98 10.36
N GLU A 81 11.78 -12.23 9.09
CA GLU A 81 13.14 -12.58 8.69
C GLU A 81 14.14 -11.48 9.04
N TYR A 82 13.76 -10.21 8.85
CA TYR A 82 14.60 -9.09 9.26
C TYR A 82 14.73 -8.97 10.78
N ARG A 83 13.64 -9.16 11.52
CA ARG A 83 13.67 -9.20 12.99
C ARG A 83 14.59 -10.32 13.47
N ASP A 84 14.45 -11.52 12.92
CA ASP A 84 15.26 -12.68 13.27
C ASP A 84 16.74 -12.46 12.92
N PHE A 85 17.02 -11.78 11.80
CA PHE A 85 18.39 -11.32 11.50
C PHE A 85 18.95 -10.39 12.60
N LEU A 86 18.14 -9.50 13.17
CA LEU A 86 18.57 -8.55 14.21
C LEU A 86 18.62 -9.12 15.63
N THR A 87 17.73 -10.06 15.98
CA THR A 87 17.60 -10.58 17.35
C THR A 87 18.05 -12.03 17.50
N GLY A 88 18.29 -12.72 16.39
CA GLY A 88 18.73 -14.10 16.34
C GLY A 88 20.01 -14.34 17.14
N SER A 89 19.99 -15.39 17.96
CA SER A 89 21.09 -15.77 18.86
C SER A 89 21.89 -16.97 18.36
N GLU A 90 21.48 -17.58 17.24
CA GLU A 90 22.21 -18.71 16.67
C GLU A 90 23.61 -18.27 16.19
N PRO A 91 24.66 -19.10 16.36
CA PRO A 91 26.03 -18.75 15.98
C PRO A 91 26.15 -18.26 14.54
N ASP A 92 25.44 -18.88 13.62
CA ASP A 92 25.45 -18.51 12.19
C ASP A 92 24.79 -17.14 11.95
N GLN A 93 23.72 -16.82 12.68
CA GLN A 93 23.02 -15.53 12.59
C GLN A 93 23.86 -14.39 13.20
N GLN A 94 24.55 -14.67 14.30
CA GLN A 94 25.50 -13.73 14.90
C GLN A 94 26.70 -13.48 13.97
N ALA A 95 27.27 -14.55 13.40
CA ALA A 95 28.36 -14.43 12.43
C ALA A 95 27.92 -13.64 11.19
N ASP A 96 26.71 -13.89 10.69
CA ASP A 96 26.15 -13.17 9.54
C ASP A 96 25.95 -11.69 9.82
N ARG A 97 25.45 -11.33 11.01
CA ARG A 97 25.31 -9.93 11.44
C ARG A 97 26.66 -9.24 11.64
N MET A 98 27.67 -9.94 12.15
CA MET A 98 28.96 -9.31 12.50
C MET A 98 29.96 -9.29 11.33
N LEU A 99 29.98 -10.34 10.51
CA LEU A 99 31.04 -10.58 9.53
C LEU A 99 30.58 -10.42 8.08
N HIS A 100 29.32 -10.72 7.78
CA HIS A 100 28.84 -10.75 6.40
C HIS A 100 28.00 -9.54 6.04
N ARG A 101 27.08 -9.13 6.90
CA ARG A 101 26.08 -8.08 6.62
C ARG A 101 25.88 -7.09 7.78
N PRO A 102 26.95 -6.54 8.39
CA PRO A 102 26.81 -5.60 9.51
C PRO A 102 26.03 -4.32 9.15
N ALA A 103 26.11 -3.87 7.90
CA ALA A 103 25.39 -2.69 7.41
C ALA A 103 23.85 -2.79 7.52
N LEU A 104 23.26 -4.00 7.61
CA LEU A 104 21.81 -4.16 7.83
C LEU A 104 21.39 -3.91 9.29
N ALA A 105 22.32 -3.98 10.23
CA ALA A 105 22.06 -3.69 11.64
C ALA A 105 22.28 -2.20 11.98
N ASP A 106 23.07 -1.51 11.15
CA ASP A 106 23.31 -0.08 11.27
C ASP A 106 22.25 0.72 10.49
N LYS A 107 21.50 1.55 11.23
CA LYS A 107 20.45 2.40 10.64
C LYS A 107 21.01 3.58 9.86
N ASP A 108 22.26 3.96 10.12
CA ASP A 108 22.90 5.16 9.58
C ASP A 108 23.99 4.80 8.56
N CYS A 109 23.96 3.60 7.96
CA CYS A 109 25.02 3.09 7.08
C CYS A 109 25.27 3.90 5.78
N GLY A 110 24.43 4.91 5.49
CA GLY A 110 24.57 5.82 4.36
C GLY A 110 24.34 5.21 2.98
N ASN A 111 23.95 3.94 2.89
CA ASN A 111 23.68 3.27 1.62
C ASN A 111 22.19 3.37 1.23
N SER A 112 21.91 3.91 0.04
CA SER A 112 20.55 4.14 -0.45
C SER A 112 19.69 2.88 -0.55
N ASP A 113 20.25 1.72 -0.90
CA ASP A 113 19.48 0.48 -1.04
C ASP A 113 19.04 -0.06 0.32
N ILE A 114 19.91 0.07 1.33
CA ILE A 114 19.64 -0.36 2.70
C ILE A 114 18.66 0.60 3.36
N GLU A 115 18.83 1.92 3.16
CA GLU A 115 17.90 2.94 3.63
C GLU A 115 16.51 2.78 3.01
N ALA A 116 16.43 2.46 1.71
CA ALA A 116 15.17 2.16 1.03
C ALA A 116 14.45 0.97 1.67
N PHE A 117 15.17 -0.08 2.08
CA PHE A 117 14.58 -1.18 2.83
C PHE A 117 14.09 -0.76 4.22
N PHE A 118 14.83 0.06 4.97
CA PHE A 118 14.37 0.59 6.26
C PHE A 118 13.10 1.43 6.11
N PHE A 119 13.02 2.25 5.07
CA PHE A 119 11.81 3.02 4.77
C PHE A 119 10.63 2.10 4.38
N ALA A 120 10.86 1.12 3.51
CA ALA A 120 9.86 0.15 3.10
C ALA A 120 9.34 -0.68 4.30
N SER A 121 10.23 -1.14 5.17
CA SER A 121 9.86 -1.91 6.37
C SER A 121 9.04 -1.09 7.37
N GLN A 122 9.37 0.19 7.58
CA GLN A 122 8.57 1.07 8.45
C GLN A 122 7.18 1.33 7.84
N THR A 123 7.12 1.54 6.53
CA THR A 123 5.86 1.76 5.81
C THR A 123 4.98 0.51 5.83
N ALA A 124 5.58 -0.67 5.66
CA ALA A 124 4.89 -1.96 5.73
C ALA A 124 4.30 -2.23 7.13
N HIS A 125 5.03 -1.95 8.21
CA HIS A 125 4.49 -2.04 9.57
C HIS A 125 3.24 -1.18 9.74
N ARG A 126 3.29 0.08 9.29
CA ARG A 126 2.13 0.99 9.36
C ARG A 126 0.99 0.53 8.46
N PHE A 127 1.28 -0.14 7.36
CA PHE A 127 0.28 -0.69 6.46
C PHE A 127 -0.45 -1.86 7.12
N LEU A 128 0.29 -2.85 7.63
CA LEU A 128 -0.26 -4.02 8.33
C LEU A 128 -1.12 -3.63 9.53
N ALA A 129 -0.65 -2.69 10.36
CA ALA A 129 -1.40 -2.19 11.52
C ALA A 129 -2.77 -1.59 11.14
N ARG A 130 -2.91 -1.06 9.92
CA ARG A 130 -4.18 -0.50 9.40
C ARG A 130 -4.98 -1.50 8.57
N LEU A 131 -4.35 -2.57 8.09
CA LEU A 131 -4.97 -3.56 7.23
C LEU A 131 -6.04 -4.35 7.98
N ASP A 132 -5.74 -4.80 9.20
CA ASP A 132 -6.68 -5.60 9.99
C ASP A 132 -7.96 -4.80 10.32
N ALA A 133 -7.82 -3.53 10.67
CA ALA A 133 -8.95 -2.63 10.91
C ALA A 133 -9.80 -2.40 9.64
N ARG A 134 -9.15 -2.30 8.47
CA ARG A 134 -9.85 -2.18 7.18
C ARG A 134 -10.56 -3.47 6.79
N LEU A 135 -9.94 -4.63 7.00
CA LEU A 135 -10.55 -5.92 6.76
C LEU A 135 -11.72 -6.19 7.71
N ALA A 136 -11.74 -5.63 8.93
CA ALA A 136 -12.90 -5.76 9.80
C ALA A 136 -14.14 -4.98 9.32
N ALA A 137 -13.98 -4.03 8.39
CA ALA A 137 -15.08 -3.25 7.84
C ALA A 137 -15.90 -4.03 6.79
N ASP A 138 -17.14 -3.58 6.57
CA ASP A 138 -18.01 -4.07 5.50
C ASP A 138 -17.58 -3.43 4.16
N LEU A 139 -16.62 -4.06 3.49
CA LEU A 139 -16.07 -3.65 2.20
C LEU A 139 -16.79 -4.35 1.05
N SER A 140 -17.04 -3.64 -0.04
CA SER A 140 -17.53 -4.22 -1.29
C SER A 140 -16.45 -5.07 -1.97
N VAL A 141 -16.84 -5.97 -2.88
CA VAL A 141 -15.91 -6.81 -3.66
C VAL A 141 -14.89 -5.95 -4.43
N ALA A 142 -15.33 -4.86 -5.06
CA ALA A 142 -14.42 -3.94 -5.76
C ALA A 142 -13.41 -3.25 -4.82
N GLN A 143 -13.83 -2.94 -3.58
CA GLN A 143 -12.92 -2.37 -2.58
C GLN A 143 -11.92 -3.41 -2.07
N LEU A 144 -12.35 -4.67 -1.91
CA LEU A 144 -11.46 -5.79 -1.54
C LEU A 144 -10.45 -6.08 -2.63
N ASP A 145 -10.85 -6.07 -3.90
CA ASP A 145 -9.94 -6.25 -5.05
C ASP A 145 -8.90 -5.13 -5.13
N SER A 146 -9.34 -3.87 -4.96
CA SER A 146 -8.41 -2.74 -4.85
C SER A 146 -7.46 -2.89 -3.65
N LEU A 147 -7.95 -3.38 -2.50
CA LEU A 147 -7.11 -3.62 -1.34
C LEU A 147 -6.11 -4.76 -1.58
N LEU A 148 -6.52 -5.82 -2.27
CA LEU A 148 -5.65 -6.94 -2.67
C LEU A 148 -4.51 -6.45 -3.56
N SER A 149 -4.82 -5.72 -4.64
CA SER A 149 -3.78 -5.20 -5.55
C SER A 149 -2.76 -4.29 -4.85
N VAL A 150 -3.20 -3.46 -3.89
CA VAL A 150 -2.30 -2.65 -3.07
C VAL A 150 -1.46 -3.54 -2.14
N THR A 151 -2.05 -4.56 -1.54
CA THR A 151 -1.35 -5.51 -0.66
C THR A 151 -0.28 -6.28 -1.44
N ASP A 152 -0.61 -6.82 -2.60
CA ASP A 152 0.32 -7.53 -3.49
C ASP A 152 1.49 -6.64 -3.91
N ARG A 153 1.21 -5.40 -4.30
CA ARG A 153 2.25 -4.43 -4.66
C ARG A 153 3.19 -4.15 -3.48
N ARG A 154 2.65 -4.02 -2.27
CA ARG A 154 3.46 -3.78 -1.05
C ARG A 154 4.28 -5.00 -0.68
N ALA A 155 3.73 -6.21 -0.83
CA ALA A 155 4.45 -7.46 -0.62
C ALA A 155 5.64 -7.59 -1.57
N LEU A 156 5.45 -7.25 -2.86
CA LEU A 156 6.53 -7.24 -3.83
C LEU A 156 7.59 -6.18 -3.50
N GLU A 157 7.17 -4.94 -3.22
CA GLU A 157 8.07 -3.82 -2.92
C GLU A 157 9.00 -4.11 -1.74
N ILE A 158 8.45 -4.62 -0.61
CA ILE A 158 9.28 -4.93 0.55
C ILE A 158 10.21 -6.11 0.30
N LYS A 159 9.75 -7.12 -0.44
CA LYS A 159 10.56 -8.31 -0.78
C LYS A 159 11.73 -7.95 -1.68
N GLU A 160 11.50 -7.12 -2.70
CA GLU A 160 12.54 -6.62 -3.59
C GLU A 160 13.54 -5.75 -2.84
N ALA A 161 13.07 -4.84 -1.99
CA ALA A 161 13.92 -4.02 -1.15
C ALA A 161 14.79 -4.87 -0.22
N TRP A 162 14.22 -5.92 0.39
CA TRP A 162 14.96 -6.82 1.27
C TRP A 162 16.06 -7.59 0.55
N ILE A 163 15.76 -8.19 -0.60
CA ILE A 163 16.75 -8.93 -1.41
C ILE A 163 17.88 -7.99 -1.84
N THR A 164 17.53 -6.78 -2.28
CA THR A 164 18.50 -5.77 -2.73
C THR A 164 19.39 -5.32 -1.58
N ALA A 165 18.80 -4.98 -0.43
CA ALA A 165 19.52 -4.56 0.77
C ALA A 165 20.48 -5.66 1.25
N ARG A 166 20.06 -6.94 1.28
CA ARG A 166 20.94 -8.06 1.65
C ARG A 166 22.12 -8.23 0.71
N ARG A 167 21.88 -8.13 -0.60
CA ARG A 167 22.95 -8.24 -1.61
C ARG A 167 23.92 -7.08 -1.47
N THR A 168 23.42 -5.87 -1.28
CA THR A 168 24.24 -4.67 -1.10
C THR A 168 25.04 -4.75 0.21
N ALA A 169 24.42 -5.15 1.32
CA ALA A 169 25.10 -5.35 2.58
C ALA A 169 26.19 -6.42 2.50
N LEU A 170 25.95 -7.53 1.80
CA LEU A 170 26.96 -8.56 1.58
C LEU A 170 28.15 -8.04 0.75
N ARG A 171 27.87 -7.20 -0.27
CA ARG A 171 28.91 -6.57 -1.10
C ARG A 171 29.72 -5.54 -0.31
N LEU A 172 29.10 -4.85 0.63
CA LEU A 172 29.79 -3.92 1.53
C LEU A 172 30.63 -4.67 2.58
N GLY A 173 30.15 -5.81 3.06
CA GLY A 173 30.83 -6.60 4.08
C GLY A 173 31.13 -5.77 5.33
N THR A 174 32.31 -5.96 5.92
CA THR A 174 32.81 -5.15 7.04
C THR A 174 33.40 -3.80 6.63
N ASP A 175 33.61 -3.56 5.33
CA ASP A 175 34.21 -2.33 4.81
C ASP A 175 33.21 -1.14 4.71
N TYR A 176 31.94 -1.36 5.03
CA TYR A 176 30.90 -0.30 5.00
C TYR A 176 31.23 0.86 5.94
N ASP A 177 31.76 0.55 7.12
CA ASP A 177 32.16 1.49 8.16
C ASP A 177 33.33 2.39 7.70
N ARG A 178 34.22 1.85 6.85
CA ARG A 178 35.36 2.58 6.27
C ARG A 178 34.95 3.51 5.13
N ARG A 179 33.90 3.16 4.37
CA ARG A 179 33.39 4.01 3.26
C ARG A 179 32.55 5.18 3.76
N GLY A 180 31.77 5.01 4.83
CA GLY A 180 31.02 6.11 5.45
C GLY A 180 31.90 7.27 5.92
N ILE A 181 33.14 6.98 6.33
CA ILE A 181 34.13 8.00 6.73
C ILE A 181 34.72 8.76 5.53
N ALA A 182 34.81 8.13 4.35
CA ALA A 182 35.40 8.74 3.17
C ALA A 182 34.47 9.76 2.48
N ASP A 183 33.15 9.50 2.48
CA ASP A 183 32.17 10.37 1.82
C ASP A 183 31.65 11.51 2.73
N GLY A 184 31.85 11.44 4.05
CA GLY A 184 31.52 12.51 4.99
C GLY A 184 32.61 13.58 5.17
N GLY A 185 33.69 13.53 4.39
CA GLY A 185 34.89 14.37 4.52
C GLY A 185 35.16 15.31 3.34
N SER A 186 34.15 15.67 2.53
CA SER A 186 34.28 16.63 1.42
C SER A 186 33.25 17.76 1.51
#